data_AF-A0A832RII3-F1
#
_entry.id   AF-A0A832RII3-F1
#
_cell.length_a   1.000
_cell.length_b   1.000
_cell.length_c   1.000
_cell.angle_alpha   90.00
_cell.angle_beta   90.00
_cell.angle_gamma   90.00
#
_symmetry.space_group_name_H-M   'P 1'
#
loop_
_entity.id
_entity.type
_entity.pdbx_description
1 polymer ?
#
loop_
_entity_poly.entity_id
_entity_poly.type
_entity_poly.pdbx_seq_one_letter_code
_entity_poly.pdbx_strand_id
1 'polypeptide(L)'
;MEIIVHIKDVKGNQMAAKISGTFTIDNNTFKFSAIAFGRIGGHNIGAKISKTTEKALEKLGYDVNEILDVLQKNLVSGNITLPEGLQKESFADS
;
A
#
# COMPACT_ATOMS: atom_id res chain seq x y z
N MET A 1 -11.10 1.80 -11.63
CA MET A 1 -9.66 1.57 -11.86
C MET A 1 -9.22 0.39 -11.00
N GLU A 2 -8.40 -0.51 -11.56
CA GLU A 2 -7.82 -1.64 -10.83
C GLU A 2 -6.31 -1.45 -10.74
N ILE A 3 -5.74 -1.67 -9.55
CA ILE A 3 -4.29 -1.68 -9.35
C ILE A 3 -3.91 -2.95 -8.60
N ILE A 4 -2.77 -3.53 -8.97
CA ILE A 4 -2.24 -4.72 -8.33
C ILE A 4 -1.20 -4.28 -7.30
N VAL A 5 -1.45 -4.54 -6.02
CA VAL A 5 -0.56 -4.13 -4.93
C VAL A 5 0.31 -5.30 -4.50
N HIS A 6 1.63 -5.09 -4.50
CA HIS A 6 2.62 -6.06 -4.05
C HIS A 6 3.41 -5.49 -2.87
N ILE A 7 3.32 -6.16 -1.71
CA ILE A 7 4.08 -5.81 -0.53
C ILE A 7 5.49 -6.35 -0.69
N LYS A 8 6.49 -5.50 -0.46
CA LYS A 8 7.89 -5.91 -0.45
C LYS A 8 8.36 -6.24 0.97
N ASP A 9 8.02 -5.38 1.92
CA ASP A 9 8.55 -5.45 3.28
C ASP A 9 7.62 -4.71 4.24
N VAL A 10 7.50 -5.26 5.44
CA VAL A 10 6.77 -4.66 6.56
C VAL A 10 7.67 -4.65 7.78
N LYS A 11 7.84 -3.46 8.35
CA LYS A 11 8.65 -3.23 9.55
C LYS A 11 7.87 -2.45 10.57
N GLY A 12 7.72 -3.00 11.77
CA GLY A 12 7.10 -2.29 12.87
C GLY A 12 6.62 -3.24 13.95
N ASN A 13 5.72 -2.72 14.78
CA ASN A 13 5.15 -3.45 15.92
C ASN A 13 3.61 -3.32 15.90
N GLN A 14 2.98 -3.81 16.96
CA GLN A 14 1.52 -3.81 17.10
C GLN A 14 0.88 -2.40 17.15
N MET A 15 1.67 -1.34 17.36
CA MET A 15 1.16 0.04 17.39
C MET A 15 1.22 0.68 16.00
N ALA A 16 2.32 0.44 15.27
CA ALA A 16 2.48 0.95 13.92
C ALA A 16 3.43 0.09 13.09
N ALA A 17 3.09 -0.10 11.82
CA ALA A 17 3.89 -0.77 10.84
C ALA A 17 4.15 0.12 9.63
N LYS A 18 5.42 0.23 9.24
CA LYS A 18 5.81 0.77 7.95
C LYS A 18 5.75 -0.34 6.91
N ILE A 19 4.95 -0.09 5.88
CA ILE A 19 4.80 -0.96 4.73
C ILE A 19 5.55 -0.32 3.56
N SER A 20 6.30 -1.13 2.82
CA SER A 20 6.86 -0.71 1.53
C SER A 20 6.53 -1.73 0.47
N GLY A 21 6.29 -1.26 -0.74
CA GLY A 21 5.85 -2.12 -1.82
C GLY A 21 5.81 -1.39 -3.15
N THR A 22 5.18 -2.06 -4.10
CA THR A 22 4.88 -1.52 -5.41
C THR A 22 3.40 -1.71 -5.73
N PHE A 23 2.84 -0.81 -6.53
CA PHE A 23 1.57 -1.06 -7.20
C PHE A 23 1.77 -0.98 -8.70
N THR A 24 1.02 -1.80 -9.43
CA THR A 24 0.99 -1.82 -10.89
C THR A 24 -0.36 -1.32 -11.36
N ILE A 25 -0.34 -0.40 -12.31
CA ILE A 25 -1.51 0.07 -13.05
C ILE A 25 -1.19 0.02 -14.54
N ASP A 26 -2.06 -0.63 -15.31
CA ASP A 26 -1.76 -1.13 -16.65
C ASP A 26 -0.42 -1.89 -16.69
N ASN A 27 0.59 -1.33 -17.38
CA ASN A 27 1.92 -1.86 -17.54
C ASN A 27 3.00 -1.05 -16.78
N ASN A 28 2.59 -0.15 -15.89
CA ASN A 28 3.48 0.71 -15.14
C ASN A 28 3.52 0.31 -13.66
N THR A 29 4.72 0.14 -13.12
CA THR A 29 4.92 -0.23 -11.71
C THR A 29 5.58 0.92 -10.96
N PHE A 30 4.99 1.28 -9.82
CA PHE A 30 5.43 2.38 -8.99
C PHE A 30 5.66 1.95 -7.56
N LYS A 31 6.63 2.58 -6.89
CA LYS A 31 6.91 2.33 -5.47
C LYS A 31 6.00 3.18 -4.59
N PHE A 32 5.60 2.61 -3.46
CA PHE A 32 4.91 3.34 -2.40
C PHE A 32 5.51 2.99 -1.03
N SER A 33 5.21 3.84 -0.05
CA SER A 33 5.35 3.53 1.36
C SER A 33 4.05 3.85 2.07
N ALA A 34 3.64 3.04 3.03
CA ALA A 34 2.48 3.32 3.85
C ALA A 34 2.82 3.16 5.34
N ILE A 35 2.10 3.87 6.18
CA ILE A 35 2.09 3.64 7.62
C ILE A 35 0.71 3.12 7.99
N ALA A 36 0.67 1.93 8.57
CA ALA A 36 -0.51 1.34 9.17
C ALA A 36 -0.43 1.52 10.69
N PHE A 37 -1.50 1.99 11.31
CA PHE A 37 -1.59 2.17 12.76
C PHE A 37 -2.65 1.24 13.37
N GLY A 38 -2.31 0.55 14.47
CA GLY A 38 -3.28 -0.01 15.43
C GLY A 38 -3.54 -1.54 15.47
N ARG A 39 -4.42 -1.93 16.41
CA ARG A 39 -5.11 -3.23 16.59
C ARG A 39 -6.65 -3.00 16.68
N ILE A 40 -7.43 -4.07 16.48
CA ILE A 40 -8.84 -4.15 16.05
C ILE A 40 -9.76 -2.98 16.46
N GLY A 41 -10.19 -2.25 15.43
CA GLY A 41 -11.15 -1.13 15.50
C GLY A 41 -10.79 0.07 14.61
N GLY A 42 -9.54 0.18 14.14
CA GLY A 42 -9.05 1.35 13.40
C GLY A 42 -8.23 0.97 12.17
N HIS A 43 -8.81 1.09 10.98
CA HIS A 43 -8.21 0.79 9.67
C HIS A 43 -7.41 1.97 9.08
N ASN A 44 -6.67 2.70 9.90
CA ASN A 44 -5.99 3.93 9.44
C ASN A 44 -4.65 3.59 8.79
N ILE A 45 -4.67 3.40 7.48
CA ILE A 45 -3.47 3.27 6.63
C ILE A 45 -3.32 4.53 5.81
N GLY A 46 -2.18 5.22 5.97
CA GLY A 46 -1.80 6.36 5.12
C GLY A 46 -0.73 5.94 4.12
N ALA A 47 -1.07 5.91 2.83
CA ALA A 47 -0.13 5.62 1.75
C ALA A 47 0.49 6.92 1.21
N LYS A 48 1.75 6.83 0.78
CA LYS A 48 2.50 7.92 0.15
C LYS A 48 3.32 7.40 -1.01
N ILE A 49 3.44 8.23 -2.03
CA ILE A 49 4.30 8.03 -3.19
C ILE A 49 5.30 9.19 -3.30
N SER A 50 6.34 9.02 -4.11
CA SER A 50 7.32 10.09 -4.33
C SER A 50 6.81 11.14 -5.33
N LYS A 51 7.32 12.38 -5.26
CA LYS A 51 7.03 13.42 -6.28
C LYS A 51 7.32 12.98 -7.71
N THR A 52 8.30 12.11 -7.90
CA THR A 52 8.62 11.54 -9.21
C THR A 52 7.51 10.60 -9.69
N THR A 53 6.96 9.80 -8.78
CA THR A 53 5.81 8.92 -9.04
C THR A 53 4.56 9.72 -9.33
N GLU A 54 4.27 10.77 -8.54
CA GLU A 54 3.13 11.67 -8.76
C GLU A 54 3.16 12.24 -10.18
N LYS A 55 4.29 12.84 -10.57
CA LYS A 55 4.47 13.38 -11.93
C LYS A 55 4.37 12.33 -13.04
N ALA A 56 4.79 11.09 -12.78
CA ALA A 56 4.68 10.02 -13.75
C ALA A 56 3.22 9.60 -13.95
N LEU A 57 2.44 9.50 -12.87
CA LEU A 57 1.00 9.23 -12.93
C LEU A 57 0.24 10.34 -13.64
N GLU A 58 0.52 11.60 -13.31
CA GLU A 58 -0.10 12.76 -13.98
C GLU A 58 0.17 12.76 -15.48
N LYS A 59 1.41 12.45 -15.90
CA LYS A 59 1.78 12.33 -17.32
C LYS A 59 1.06 11.20 -18.05
N LEU A 60 0.68 10.15 -17.34
CA LEU A 60 -0.10 9.04 -17.87
C LEU A 60 -1.60 9.33 -17.86
N GLY A 61 -2.03 10.50 -17.35
CA GLY A 61 -3.43 10.91 -17.29
C GLY A 61 -4.17 10.44 -16.04
N TYR A 62 -3.46 9.98 -15.01
CA TYR A 62 -4.06 9.51 -13.76
C TYR A 62 -4.25 10.65 -12.74
N ASP A 63 -5.39 10.63 -12.04
CA ASP A 63 -5.58 11.41 -10.82
C ASP A 63 -4.83 10.76 -9.66
N VAL A 64 -3.87 11.50 -9.10
CA VAL A 64 -3.01 11.00 -8.03
C VAL A 64 -3.80 10.71 -6.74
N ASN A 65 -4.83 11.50 -6.43
CA ASN A 65 -5.65 11.26 -5.25
C ASN A 65 -6.48 9.99 -5.42
N GLU A 66 -7.08 9.77 -6.59
CA GLU A 66 -7.82 8.53 -6.86
C GLU A 66 -6.91 7.30 -6.75
N ILE A 67 -5.68 7.38 -7.24
CA ILE A 67 -4.67 6.32 -7.10
C ILE A 67 -4.37 6.04 -5.61
N LEU A 68 -4.17 7.09 -4.80
CA LEU A 68 -3.89 6.95 -3.37
C LEU A 68 -5.08 6.37 -2.60
N ASP A 69 -6.31 6.79 -2.92
CA ASP A 69 -7.55 6.24 -2.34
C ASP A 69 -7.69 4.75 -2.63
N VAL A 70 -7.51 4.35 -3.90
CA VAL A 70 -7.56 2.94 -4.31
C VAL A 70 -6.44 2.13 -3.66
N LEU A 71 -5.23 2.67 -3.58
CA LEU A 71 -4.09 2.02 -2.91
C LEU A 71 -4.37 1.81 -1.41
N GLN A 72 -4.84 2.83 -0.71
CA GLN A 72 -5.19 2.75 0.71
C GLN A 72 -6.31 1.74 0.94
N LYS A 73 -7.35 1.74 0.10
CA LYS A 73 -8.44 0.77 0.17
C LYS A 73 -7.97 -0.68 0.00
N ASN A 74 -7.05 -0.93 -0.95
CA ASN A 74 -6.47 -2.25 -1.16
C ASN A 74 -5.65 -2.72 0.04
N LEU A 75 -4.84 -1.82 0.62
CA LEU A 75 -4.06 -2.10 1.83
C LEU A 75 -4.98 -2.42 3.03
N VAL A 76 -6.05 -1.64 3.22
CA VAL A 76 -7.04 -1.83 4.30
C VAL A 76 -7.82 -3.13 4.13
N SER A 77 -8.22 -3.45 2.90
CA SER A 77 -9.06 -4.62 2.61
C SER A 77 -8.26 -5.93 2.48
N GLY A 78 -6.93 -5.86 2.55
CA GLY A 78 -6.05 -7.02 2.36
C GLY A 78 -6.01 -7.55 0.93
N ASN A 79 -6.42 -6.75 -0.06
CA ASN A 79 -6.31 -7.06 -1.49
C ASN A 79 -4.88 -6.76 -1.99
N ILE A 80 -3.94 -7.55 -1.48
CA ILE A 80 -2.50 -7.38 -1.65
C ILE A 80 -1.84 -8.74 -1.89
N THR A 81 -0.74 -8.71 -2.64
CA THR A 81 0.19 -9.85 -2.73
C THR A 81 1.27 -9.69 -1.67
N LEU A 82 1.51 -10.73 -0.88
CA LEU A 82 2.57 -10.77 0.13
C LEU A 82 3.80 -11.50 -0.41
N PRO A 83 5.02 -11.15 0.03
CA PRO A 83 6.22 -11.92 -0.28
C PRO A 83 6.18 -13.25 0.47
N GLU A 84 6.90 -14.25 -0.05
CA GLU A 84 7.03 -15.56 0.58
C GLU A 84 7.55 -15.43 2.02
N GLY A 85 6.89 -16.09 2.98
CA GLY A 85 7.24 -16.05 4.40
C GLY A 85 6.61 -14.93 5.22
N LEU A 86 5.91 -13.95 4.61
CA LEU A 86 5.13 -12.95 5.33
C LEU A 86 3.65 -13.36 5.35
N GLN A 87 3.15 -13.78 6.52
CA GLN A 87 1.75 -14.21 6.65
C GLN A 87 0.84 -13.03 7.00
N LYS A 88 -0.39 -13.03 6.48
CA LYS A 88 -1.44 -12.03 6.83
C LYS A 88 -1.72 -12.00 8.33
N GLU A 89 -1.48 -13.11 9.01
CA GLU A 89 -1.63 -13.28 10.46
C GLU A 89 -0.52 -12.59 11.27
N SER A 90 0.64 -12.26 10.67
CA SER A 90 1.67 -11.44 11.33
C SER A 90 1.20 -10.02 11.67
N PHE A 91 0.02 -9.64 11.17
CA PHE A 91 -0.63 -8.35 11.39
C PHE A 91 -1.85 -8.44 12.32
N ALA A 92 -2.33 -9.65 12.59
CA ALA A 92 -3.38 -9.91 13.59
C ALA A 92 -2.71 -10.34 14.90
N ASP A 93 -3.40 -10.19 16.03
CA ASP A 93 -2.81 -10.58 17.30
C ASP A 93 -2.50 -12.08 17.35
N SER A 94 -1.35 -12.41 17.92
CA SER A 94 -1.05 -13.75 18.42
C SER A 94 -1.77 -13.98 19.75
#